data_AF-A0A8T3V2E4-F1
#
_entry.id   AF-A0A8T3V2E4-F1
#
_cell.length_a   1.000
_cell.length_b   1.000
_cell.length_c   1.000
_cell.angle_alpha   90.00
_cell.angle_beta   90.00
_cell.angle_gamma   90.00
#
_symmetry.space_group_name_H-M   'P 1'
#
loop_
_entity.id
_entity.type
_entity.pdbx_description
1 polymer ?
#
loop_
_entity_poly.entity_id
_entity_poly.type
_entity_poly.pdbx_seq_one_letter_code
_entity_poly.pdbx_strand_id
1 'polypeptide(L)'
;MESDEFRTVRVYTKKYNSKDKDGNPVEKESKQKQVSLKKEDPFEDNELVKVLAQKDYEELVENQFSDEKLNEFDQIIKDKDDEIAILKDQIQTLKGSFFDDVDSLKEQLSDKDELLKAKDEIHELNKKITKIDDERVAIFKELDYKNKMILAYNVELNKSILNAINVVIDEARENINRRNAELVEGLEKSIEKSKHEVNEKNKAIAYDIKATVEDMNDQIRNTSTLKMVLNKRKINLRVPVDDLLKPFDFDFDVEQLLSGQALELDASEILKEVMPKLPEPFSKYIDTLEEEGIETINISSKKEE
;
A
#
# COMPACT_ATOMS: atom_id res chain seq x y z
N MET A 1 23.99 -84.54 -68.51
CA MET A 1 22.75 -84.52 -67.71
C MET A 1 22.49 -85.95 -67.30
N GLU A 2 23.07 -86.36 -66.18
CA GLU A 2 22.69 -87.62 -65.54
C GLU A 2 21.27 -87.45 -65.01
N SER A 3 20.38 -88.38 -65.36
CA SER A 3 18.99 -88.35 -64.94
C SER A 3 18.94 -88.65 -63.44
N ASP A 4 18.61 -87.64 -62.62
CA ASP A 4 18.36 -87.85 -61.19
C ASP A 4 17.30 -88.94 -61.00
N GLU A 5 17.71 -90.09 -60.45
CA GLU A 5 16.82 -91.22 -60.24
C GLU A 5 16.09 -91.06 -58.90
N PHE A 6 14.87 -90.51 -58.96
CA PHE A 6 13.98 -90.47 -57.82
C PHE A 6 13.19 -91.78 -57.72
N ARG A 7 13.17 -92.37 -56.53
CA ARG A 7 12.36 -93.57 -56.24
C ARG A 7 11.34 -93.25 -55.16
N THR A 8 10.12 -93.72 -55.36
CA THR A 8 9.08 -93.67 -54.33
C THR A 8 9.24 -94.88 -53.42
N VAL A 9 9.40 -94.63 -52.13
CA VAL A 9 9.42 -95.70 -51.13
C VAL A 9 8.03 -96.31 -51.05
N ARG A 10 7.92 -97.63 -51.24
CA ARG A 10 6.68 -98.38 -51.03
C ARG A 10 6.86 -99.35 -49.89
N VAL A 11 6.04 -99.21 -48.87
CA VAL A 11 6.03 -100.08 -47.69
C VAL A 11 4.79 -100.96 -47.76
N TYR A 12 4.97 -102.27 -47.81
CA TYR A 12 3.86 -103.23 -47.83
C TYR A 12 3.99 -104.25 -46.71
N THR A 13 2.85 -104.76 -46.24
CA THR A 13 2.80 -105.79 -45.22
C THR A 13 2.65 -107.15 -45.88
N LYS A 14 3.65 -108.03 -45.72
CA LYS A 14 3.58 -109.41 -46.20
C LYS A 14 3.16 -110.33 -45.06
N LYS A 15 2.02 -111.00 -45.25
CA LYS A 15 1.54 -112.05 -44.35
C LYS A 15 2.12 -113.40 -44.77
N TYR A 16 2.59 -114.19 -43.81
CA TYR A 16 3.05 -115.55 -44.05
C TYR A 16 2.61 -116.48 -42.93
N ASN A 17 2.22 -117.68 -43.32
CA ASN A 17 1.81 -118.71 -42.37
C ASN A 17 3.05 -119.46 -41.90
N SER A 18 3.32 -119.39 -40.60
CA SER A 18 4.32 -120.23 -39.93
C SER A 18 3.61 -121.18 -39.00
N LYS A 19 4.10 -122.41 -38.83
CA LYS A 19 3.59 -123.28 -37.77
C LYS A 19 4.20 -122.85 -36.44
N ASP A 20 3.38 -122.82 -35.39
CA ASP A 20 3.89 -122.69 -34.03
C ASP A 20 4.58 -124.00 -33.59
N LYS A 21 5.13 -124.01 -32.37
CA LYS A 21 5.86 -125.16 -31.82
C LYS A 21 4.98 -126.41 -31.64
N ASP A 22 3.65 -126.25 -31.70
CA ASP A 22 2.66 -127.31 -31.52
C ASP A 22 1.97 -127.72 -32.83
N GLY A 23 2.43 -127.18 -33.97
CA GLY A 23 2.02 -127.60 -35.31
C GLY A 23 0.78 -126.91 -35.89
N ASN A 24 0.22 -125.93 -35.19
CA ASN A 24 -0.93 -125.14 -35.68
C ASN A 24 -0.48 -124.00 -36.61
N PRO A 25 -1.24 -123.68 -37.67
CA PRO A 25 -0.91 -122.56 -38.55
C PRO A 25 -1.15 -121.22 -37.84
N VAL A 26 -0.09 -120.42 -37.68
CA VAL A 26 -0.11 -119.05 -37.16
C VAL A 26 0.31 -118.07 -38.25
N GLU A 27 -0.55 -117.10 -38.54
CA GLU A 27 -0.30 -116.04 -39.51
C GLU A 27 0.57 -114.95 -38.86
N LYS A 28 1.73 -114.66 -39.46
CA LYS A 28 2.64 -113.59 -39.04
C LYS A 28 2.70 -112.51 -40.11
N GLU A 29 2.79 -111.27 -39.68
CA GLU A 29 2.91 -110.11 -40.57
C GLU A 29 4.29 -109.48 -40.44
N SER A 30 4.92 -109.16 -41.58
CA SER A 30 6.16 -108.36 -41.61
C SER A 30 6.00 -107.19 -42.58
N LYS A 31 6.36 -105.98 -42.13
CA LYS A 31 6.49 -104.81 -43.01
C LYS A 31 7.77 -104.95 -43.83
N GLN A 32 7.65 -104.91 -45.15
CA GLN A 32 8.76 -104.91 -46.10
C GLN A 32 8.72 -103.63 -46.93
N LYS A 33 9.89 -103.08 -47.27
CA LYS A 33 10.02 -101.95 -48.19
C LYS A 33 10.41 -102.49 -49.58
N GLN A 34 9.81 -101.97 -50.65
CA GLN A 34 9.95 -102.48 -52.02
C GLN A 34 11.26 -102.06 -52.71
N VAL A 35 11.93 -101.04 -52.17
CA VAL A 35 13.29 -100.60 -52.54
C VAL A 35 14.30 -101.24 -51.60
N SER A 36 15.56 -101.39 -52.04
CA SER A 36 16.71 -101.98 -51.29
C SER A 36 17.11 -101.19 -50.02
N LEU A 37 16.14 -100.79 -49.22
CA LEU A 37 16.28 -100.12 -47.94
C LEU A 37 16.30 -101.16 -46.83
N LYS A 38 17.11 -100.90 -45.81
CA LYS A 38 17.09 -101.69 -44.59
C LYS A 38 15.79 -101.42 -43.83
N LYS A 39 15.41 -102.34 -42.95
CA LYS A 39 14.17 -102.20 -42.17
C LYS A 39 14.22 -100.98 -41.24
N GLU A 40 15.44 -100.58 -40.86
CA GLU A 40 15.76 -99.51 -39.92
C GLU A 40 15.86 -98.12 -40.57
N ASP A 41 15.84 -98.01 -41.91
CA ASP A 41 15.94 -96.72 -42.58
C ASP A 41 14.70 -95.85 -42.28
N PRO A 42 14.87 -94.54 -42.00
CA PRO A 42 13.81 -93.69 -41.43
C PRO A 42 12.68 -93.32 -42.40
N PHE A 43 12.75 -93.73 -43.67
CA PHE A 43 11.81 -93.31 -44.71
C PHE A 43 10.42 -93.94 -44.58
N GLU A 44 9.38 -93.13 -44.77
CA GLU A 44 7.96 -93.50 -44.70
C GLU A 44 7.37 -93.91 -46.07
N ASP A 45 6.12 -94.42 -46.07
CA ASP A 45 5.44 -94.84 -47.32
C ASP A 45 5.08 -93.64 -48.20
N ASN A 46 5.33 -93.76 -49.51
CA ASN A 46 5.20 -92.72 -50.53
C ASN A 46 6.19 -91.54 -50.42
N GLU A 47 7.23 -91.63 -49.60
CA GLU A 47 8.30 -90.64 -49.62
C GLU A 47 9.11 -90.73 -50.91
N LEU A 48 9.42 -89.56 -51.48
CA LEU A 48 10.25 -89.43 -52.67
C LEU A 48 11.70 -89.27 -52.23
N VAL A 49 12.51 -90.30 -52.47
CA VAL A 49 13.95 -90.27 -52.14
C VAL A 49 14.77 -90.16 -53.41
N LYS A 50 15.80 -89.30 -53.37
CA LYS A 50 16.82 -89.24 -54.42
C LYS A 50 17.80 -90.37 -54.18
N VAL A 51 17.94 -91.26 -55.16
CA VAL A 51 18.96 -92.30 -55.09
C VAL A 51 20.23 -91.75 -55.69
N LEU A 52 21.27 -91.64 -54.87
CA LEU A 52 22.60 -91.23 -55.31
C LEU A 52 23.41 -92.48 -55.69
N ALA A 53 24.25 -92.37 -56.71
CA ALA A 53 25.29 -93.36 -56.89
C ALA A 53 26.24 -93.32 -55.68
N GLN A 54 26.84 -94.45 -55.32
CA GLN A 54 27.71 -94.52 -54.14
C GLN A 54 28.81 -93.46 -54.17
N LYS A 55 29.41 -93.23 -55.35
CA LYS A 55 30.42 -92.20 -55.56
C LYS A 55 29.91 -90.80 -55.27
N ASP A 56 28.71 -90.46 -55.74
CA ASP A 56 28.11 -89.12 -55.52
C ASP A 56 27.71 -88.90 -54.06
N TYR A 57 27.32 -89.98 -53.36
CA TYR A 57 27.06 -89.94 -51.92
C TYR A 57 28.36 -89.70 -51.13
N GLU A 58 29.42 -90.43 -51.45
CA GLU A 58 30.74 -90.26 -50.84
C GLU A 58 31.29 -88.85 -51.09
N GLU A 59 31.19 -88.34 -52.32
CA GLU A 59 31.56 -86.96 -52.66
C GLU A 59 30.71 -85.92 -51.90
N LEU A 60 29.42 -86.16 -51.71
CA LEU A 60 28.55 -85.24 -50.96
C LEU A 60 28.89 -85.23 -49.46
N VAL A 61 29.17 -86.40 -48.89
CA VAL A 61 29.58 -86.54 -47.49
C VAL A 61 30.96 -85.89 -47.28
N GLU A 62 31.93 -86.16 -48.14
CA GLU A 62 33.27 -85.54 -48.09
C GLU A 62 33.20 -84.02 -48.29
N ASN A 63 32.33 -83.50 -49.17
CA ASN A 63 32.28 -82.05 -49.43
C ASN A 63 31.46 -81.24 -48.42
N GLN A 64 30.43 -81.82 -47.81
CA GLN A 64 29.56 -81.08 -46.87
C GLN A 64 29.92 -81.30 -45.40
N PHE A 65 30.50 -82.46 -45.06
CA PHE A 65 30.88 -82.80 -43.69
C PHE A 65 32.39 -82.98 -43.55
N SER A 66 33.19 -82.37 -44.44
CA SER A 66 34.62 -82.23 -44.20
C SER A 66 34.88 -81.37 -42.97
N ASP A 67 35.97 -81.68 -42.28
CA ASP A 67 36.45 -80.90 -41.13
C ASP A 67 36.65 -79.42 -41.48
N GLU A 68 37.05 -79.12 -42.72
CA GLU A 68 37.21 -77.74 -43.21
C GLU A 68 35.88 -76.96 -43.24
N LYS A 69 34.82 -77.56 -43.78
CA LYS A 69 33.49 -76.93 -43.82
C LYS A 69 32.85 -76.81 -42.45
N LEU A 70 33.02 -77.82 -41.60
CA LEU A 70 32.54 -77.76 -40.21
C LEU A 70 33.23 -76.65 -39.43
N ASN A 71 34.55 -76.50 -39.57
CA ASN A 71 35.29 -75.39 -38.97
C ASN A 71 34.85 -74.01 -39.49
N GLU A 72 34.53 -73.89 -40.79
CA GLU A 72 33.98 -72.65 -41.37
C GLU A 72 32.63 -72.29 -40.73
N PHE A 73 31.73 -73.27 -40.59
CA PHE A 73 30.44 -73.06 -39.91
C PHE A 73 30.61 -72.69 -38.44
N ASP A 74 31.52 -73.35 -37.71
CA ASP A 74 31.81 -73.04 -36.31
C ASP A 74 32.35 -71.61 -36.16
N GLN A 75 33.20 -71.16 -37.08
CA GLN A 75 33.71 -69.78 -37.07
C GLN A 75 32.59 -68.77 -37.36
N ILE A 76 31.71 -69.05 -38.33
CA ILE A 76 30.55 -68.19 -38.62
C ILE A 76 29.62 -68.10 -37.42
N ILE A 77 29.35 -69.22 -36.74
CA ILE A 77 28.51 -69.24 -35.52
C ILE A 77 29.15 -68.39 -34.44
N LYS A 78 30.46 -68.54 -34.22
CA LYS A 78 31.19 -67.77 -33.22
C LYS A 78 31.16 -66.26 -33.51
N ASP A 79 31.40 -65.86 -34.76
CA ASP A 79 31.33 -64.46 -35.18
C ASP A 79 29.91 -63.89 -34.96
N LYS A 80 28.87 -64.70 -35.18
CA LYS A 80 27.48 -64.33 -34.92
C LYS A 80 27.15 -64.23 -33.44
N ASP A 81 27.68 -65.12 -32.61
CA ASP A 81 27.52 -65.04 -31.16
C ASP A 81 28.21 -63.80 -30.58
N ASP A 82 29.38 -63.44 -31.10
CA ASP A 82 30.09 -62.20 -30.74
C ASP A 82 29.28 -60.95 -31.16
N GLU A 83 28.70 -60.95 -32.37
CA GLU A 83 27.81 -59.87 -32.84
C GLU A 83 26.56 -59.73 -31.95
N ILE A 84 25.94 -60.85 -31.55
CA ILE A 84 24.80 -60.89 -30.63
C ILE A 84 25.19 -60.32 -29.26
N ALA A 85 26.40 -60.61 -28.76
CA ALA A 85 26.87 -60.08 -27.49
C ALA A 85 27.03 -58.56 -27.52
N ILE A 86 27.61 -58.01 -28.58
CA ILE A 86 27.77 -56.56 -28.77
C ILE A 86 26.40 -55.88 -28.84
N LEU A 87 25.47 -56.42 -29.62
CA LEU A 87 24.12 -55.86 -29.76
C LEU A 87 23.36 -55.87 -28.42
N LYS A 88 23.52 -56.92 -27.60
CA LYS A 88 22.92 -56.97 -26.26
C LYS A 88 23.47 -55.87 -25.35
N ASP A 89 24.78 -55.61 -25.38
CA ASP A 89 25.41 -54.56 -24.59
C ASP A 89 24.94 -53.16 -25.01
N GLN A 90 24.82 -52.93 -26.33
CA GLN A 90 24.27 -51.69 -26.87
C GLN A 90 22.82 -51.46 -26.45
N ILE A 91 21.98 -52.51 -26.51
CA ILE A 91 20.58 -52.45 -26.05
C ILE A 91 20.54 -52.11 -24.56
N GLN A 92 21.40 -52.70 -23.75
CA GLN A 92 21.43 -52.46 -22.31
C GLN A 92 21.86 -51.02 -21.97
N THR A 93 22.85 -50.49 -22.71
CA THR A 93 23.30 -49.09 -22.58
C THR A 93 22.20 -48.12 -22.99
N LEU A 94 21.57 -48.33 -24.15
CA LEU A 94 20.44 -47.51 -24.61
C LEU A 94 19.26 -47.54 -23.65
N LYS A 95 18.96 -48.71 -23.10
CA LYS A 95 17.90 -48.88 -22.11
C LYS A 95 18.18 -48.05 -20.86
N GLY A 96 19.40 -48.09 -20.33
CA GLY A 96 19.81 -47.28 -19.19
C GLY A 96 19.62 -45.78 -19.46
N SER A 97 20.23 -45.28 -20.54
CA SER A 97 20.13 -43.86 -20.93
C SER A 97 18.70 -43.40 -21.13
N PHE A 98 17.85 -44.22 -21.75
CA PHE A 98 16.45 -43.89 -21.96
C PHE A 98 15.68 -43.72 -20.64
N PHE A 99 15.95 -44.57 -19.63
CA PHE A 99 15.30 -44.44 -18.33
C PHE A 99 15.80 -43.22 -17.55
N ASP A 100 17.09 -42.90 -17.64
CA ASP A 100 17.65 -41.68 -17.03
C ASP A 100 17.01 -40.40 -17.62
N ASP A 101 16.85 -40.34 -18.94
CA ASP A 101 16.19 -39.21 -19.63
C ASP A 101 14.71 -39.09 -19.21
N VAL A 102 14.00 -40.22 -19.12
CA VAL A 102 12.60 -40.25 -18.67
C VAL A 102 12.45 -39.76 -17.24
N ASP A 103 13.35 -40.17 -16.34
CA ASP A 103 13.33 -39.73 -14.95
C ASP A 103 13.64 -38.23 -14.83
N SER A 104 14.63 -37.73 -15.59
CA SER A 104 14.94 -36.29 -15.66
C SER A 104 13.74 -35.48 -16.17
N LEU A 105 13.02 -35.95 -17.21
CA LEU A 105 11.85 -35.26 -17.74
C LEU A 105 10.69 -35.26 -16.74
N LYS A 106 10.54 -36.33 -15.96
CA LYS A 106 9.52 -36.44 -14.92
C LYS A 106 9.77 -35.46 -13.78
N GLU A 107 11.03 -35.28 -13.37
CA GLU A 107 11.42 -34.29 -12.36
C GLU A 107 11.13 -32.86 -12.85
N GLN A 108 11.54 -32.51 -14.08
CA GLN A 108 11.23 -31.21 -14.68
C GLN A 108 9.72 -30.94 -14.81
N LEU A 109 8.93 -31.97 -15.09
CA LEU A 109 7.47 -31.84 -15.13
C LEU A 109 6.90 -31.55 -13.74
N SER A 110 7.41 -32.21 -12.70
CA SER A 110 7.03 -31.97 -11.31
C SER A 110 7.34 -30.53 -10.89
N ASP A 111 8.55 -30.06 -11.17
CA ASP A 111 8.96 -28.68 -10.86
C ASP A 111 8.07 -27.65 -11.58
N LYS A 112 7.70 -27.93 -12.84
CA LYS A 112 6.80 -27.08 -13.61
C LYS A 112 5.40 -27.02 -13.00
N ASP A 113 4.89 -28.12 -12.47
CA ASP A 113 3.59 -28.15 -11.79
C ASP A 113 3.62 -27.35 -10.48
N GLU A 114 4.74 -27.37 -9.74
CA GLU A 114 4.92 -26.52 -8.56
C GLU A 114 4.98 -25.03 -8.91
N LEU A 115 5.72 -24.67 -9.97
CA LEU A 115 5.77 -23.30 -10.48
C LEU A 115 4.41 -22.78 -10.94
N LEU A 116 3.58 -23.64 -11.54
CA LEU A 116 2.20 -23.29 -11.91
C LEU A 116 1.34 -22.99 -10.68
N LYS A 117 1.44 -23.80 -9.62
CA LYS A 117 0.73 -23.53 -8.35
C LYS A 117 1.18 -22.21 -7.73
N ALA A 118 2.48 -21.95 -7.67
CA ALA A 118 3.02 -20.70 -7.14
C ALA A 118 2.54 -19.48 -7.96
N LYS A 119 2.46 -19.61 -9.28
CA LYS A 119 1.92 -18.57 -10.16
C LYS A 119 0.45 -18.28 -9.86
N ASP A 120 -0.37 -19.30 -9.66
CA ASP A 120 -1.79 -19.14 -9.32
C ASP A 120 -1.97 -18.49 -7.95
N GLU A 121 -1.15 -18.86 -6.96
CA GLU A 121 -1.14 -18.21 -5.64
C GLU A 121 -0.77 -16.73 -5.72
N ILE A 122 0.27 -16.38 -6.49
CA ILE A 122 0.66 -14.99 -6.75
C ILE A 122 -0.48 -14.22 -7.41
N HIS A 123 -1.19 -14.82 -8.36
CA HIS A 123 -2.33 -14.17 -9.01
C HIS A 123 -3.47 -13.86 -8.03
N GLU A 124 -3.78 -14.79 -7.12
CA GLU A 124 -4.77 -14.56 -6.07
C GLU A 124 -4.32 -13.53 -5.03
N LEU A 125 -3.04 -13.48 -4.68
CA LEU A 125 -2.48 -12.44 -3.82
C LEU A 125 -2.58 -11.05 -4.48
N ASN A 126 -2.26 -10.95 -5.77
CA ASN A 126 -2.38 -9.69 -6.51
C ASN A 126 -3.83 -9.17 -6.54
N LYS A 127 -4.82 -10.05 -6.71
CA LYS A 127 -6.24 -9.65 -6.61
C LYS A 127 -6.59 -9.10 -5.23
N LYS A 128 -6.03 -9.65 -4.16
CA LYS A 128 -6.24 -9.14 -2.80
C LYS A 128 -5.58 -7.78 -2.60
N ILE A 129 -4.37 -7.57 -3.13
CA ILE A 129 -3.66 -6.28 -3.09
C ILE A 129 -4.49 -5.19 -3.77
N THR A 130 -4.99 -5.44 -4.99
CA THR A 130 -5.82 -4.46 -5.70
C THR A 130 -7.06 -4.04 -4.90
N LYS A 131 -7.73 -4.99 -4.24
CA LYS A 131 -8.88 -4.67 -3.37
C LYS A 131 -8.48 -3.80 -2.16
N ILE A 132 -7.35 -4.10 -1.53
CA ILE A 132 -6.83 -3.31 -0.41
C ILE A 132 -6.49 -1.88 -0.87
N ASP A 133 -5.91 -1.73 -2.07
CA ASP A 133 -5.62 -0.41 -2.62
C ASP A 133 -6.90 0.40 -2.91
N ASP A 134 -7.93 -0.23 -3.46
CA ASP A 134 -9.24 0.42 -3.65
C ASP A 134 -9.85 0.89 -2.32
N GLU A 135 -9.81 0.04 -1.28
CA GLU A 135 -10.28 0.37 0.07
C GLU A 135 -9.45 1.52 0.67
N ARG A 136 -8.12 1.49 0.51
CA ARG A 136 -7.22 2.56 0.95
C ARG A 136 -7.56 3.89 0.29
N VAL A 137 -7.78 3.92 -1.02
CA VAL A 137 -8.19 5.13 -1.76
C VAL A 137 -9.53 5.66 -1.25
N ALA A 138 -10.50 4.79 -0.98
CA ALA A 138 -11.79 5.18 -0.42
C ALA A 138 -11.63 5.84 0.98
N ILE A 139 -10.81 5.25 1.85
CA ILE A 139 -10.51 5.79 3.19
C ILE A 139 -9.86 7.18 3.07
N PHE A 140 -8.91 7.38 2.16
CA PHE A 140 -8.27 8.68 1.96
C PHE A 140 -9.26 9.76 1.51
N LYS A 141 -10.18 9.44 0.60
CA LYS A 141 -11.24 10.38 0.17
C LYS A 141 -12.16 10.75 1.34
N GLU A 142 -12.52 9.79 2.20
CA GLU A 142 -13.34 10.07 3.38
C GLU A 142 -12.60 10.95 4.40
N LEU A 143 -11.31 10.69 4.63
CA LEU A 143 -10.47 11.51 5.51
C LEU A 143 -10.32 12.94 4.99
N ASP A 144 -10.08 13.13 3.70
CA ASP A 144 -10.00 14.47 3.08
C ASP A 144 -11.31 15.24 3.25
N TYR A 145 -12.46 14.59 3.04
CA TYR A 145 -13.78 15.18 3.28
C TYR A 145 -13.97 15.60 4.75
N LYS A 146 -13.66 14.71 5.71
CA LYS A 146 -13.77 15.02 7.14
C LYS A 146 -12.84 16.18 7.55
N ASN A 147 -11.63 16.23 7.03
CA ASN A 147 -10.69 17.33 7.30
C ASN A 147 -11.21 18.66 6.76
N LYS A 148 -11.78 18.69 5.55
CA LYS A 148 -12.43 19.89 5.00
C LYS A 148 -13.61 20.35 5.85
N MET A 149 -14.42 19.42 6.36
CA MET A 149 -15.54 19.73 7.26
C MET A 149 -15.06 20.31 8.59
N ILE A 150 -14.02 19.73 9.21
CA ILE A 150 -13.42 20.25 10.45
C ILE A 150 -12.88 21.67 10.22
N LEU A 151 -12.20 21.91 9.09
CA LEU A 151 -11.68 23.24 8.76
C LEU A 151 -12.81 24.26 8.60
N ALA A 152 -13.88 23.91 7.86
CA ALA A 152 -15.04 24.77 7.69
C ALA A 152 -15.71 25.09 9.04
N TYR A 153 -15.90 24.07 9.89
CA TYR A 153 -16.46 24.25 11.23
C TYR A 153 -15.59 25.15 12.12
N ASN A 154 -14.27 24.97 12.09
CA ASN A 154 -13.34 25.83 12.83
C ASN A 154 -13.39 27.29 12.34
N VAL A 155 -13.52 27.53 11.03
CA VAL A 155 -13.68 28.88 10.47
C VAL A 155 -14.98 29.52 10.96
N GLU A 156 -16.09 28.77 10.93
CA GLU A 156 -17.38 29.26 11.42
C GLU A 156 -17.38 29.52 12.93
N LEU A 157 -16.78 28.63 13.73
CA LEU A 157 -16.59 28.83 15.16
C LEU A 157 -15.78 30.09 15.46
N ASN A 158 -14.64 30.27 14.78
CA ASN A 158 -13.80 31.45 14.96
C ASN A 158 -14.56 32.74 14.61
N LYS A 159 -15.38 32.73 13.55
CA LYS A 159 -16.25 33.86 13.19
C LYS A 159 -17.30 34.13 14.27
N SER A 160 -17.91 33.09 14.82
CA SER A 160 -18.88 33.20 15.92
C SER A 160 -18.26 33.79 17.19
N ILE A 161 -17.08 33.28 17.59
CA ILE A 161 -16.31 33.79 18.73
C ILE A 161 -15.94 35.26 18.52
N LEU A 162 -15.45 35.62 17.33
CA LEU A 162 -15.10 36.99 16.98
C LEU A 162 -16.30 37.94 17.09
N ASN A 163 -17.47 37.52 16.59
CA ASN A 163 -18.70 38.29 16.75
C ASN A 163 -19.08 38.45 18.23
N ALA A 164 -18.97 37.40 19.04
CA ALA A 164 -19.28 37.47 20.47
C ALA A 164 -18.31 38.40 21.23
N ILE A 165 -17.01 38.35 20.90
CA ILE A 165 -16.00 39.26 21.46
C ILE A 165 -16.33 40.71 21.10
N ASN A 166 -16.71 40.98 19.84
CA ASN A 166 -17.08 42.33 19.41
C ASN A 166 -18.27 42.88 20.22
N VAL A 167 -19.32 42.07 20.41
CA VAL A 167 -20.48 42.47 21.22
C VAL A 167 -20.07 42.81 22.66
N VAL A 168 -19.21 42.00 23.28
CA VAL A 168 -18.73 42.25 24.65
C VAL A 168 -17.85 43.50 24.72
N ILE A 169 -17.00 43.74 23.72
CA ILE A 169 -16.17 44.95 23.63
C ILE A 169 -17.06 46.19 23.46
N ASP A 170 -18.07 46.13 22.59
CA ASP A 170 -19.02 47.22 22.38
C ASP A 170 -19.79 47.53 23.66
N GLU A 171 -20.30 46.51 24.36
CA GLU A 171 -21.00 46.69 25.64
C GLU A 171 -20.07 47.27 26.73
N ALA A 172 -18.83 46.78 26.80
CA ALA A 172 -17.83 47.32 27.73
C ALA A 172 -17.50 48.79 27.41
N ARG A 173 -17.35 49.13 26.12
CA ARG A 173 -17.10 50.49 25.64
C ARG A 173 -18.26 51.42 26.00
N GLU A 174 -19.50 51.01 25.74
CA GLU A 174 -20.70 51.77 26.12
C GLU A 174 -20.79 51.99 27.63
N ASN A 175 -20.51 50.96 28.42
CA ASN A 175 -20.54 51.05 29.88
C ASN A 175 -19.46 52.00 30.44
N ILE A 176 -18.22 51.90 29.94
CA ILE A 176 -17.13 52.81 30.30
C ILE A 176 -17.50 54.25 29.94
N ASN A 177 -17.97 54.48 28.72
CA ASN A 177 -18.33 55.83 28.26
C ASN A 177 -19.48 56.42 29.08
N ARG A 178 -20.52 55.64 29.39
CA ARG A 178 -21.61 56.06 30.27
C ARG A 178 -21.12 56.41 31.67
N ARG A 179 -20.28 55.56 32.26
CA ARG A 179 -19.72 55.80 33.60
C ARG A 179 -18.82 57.04 33.62
N ASN A 180 -18.04 57.27 32.56
CA ASN A 180 -17.25 58.49 32.40
C ASN A 180 -18.16 59.73 32.34
N ALA A 181 -19.28 59.69 31.61
CA ALA A 181 -20.25 60.78 31.57
C ALA A 181 -20.88 61.07 32.95
N GLU A 182 -21.28 60.02 33.68
CA GLU A 182 -21.81 60.16 35.05
C GLU A 182 -20.76 60.76 36.01
N LEU A 183 -19.49 60.38 35.86
CA LEU A 183 -18.38 60.94 36.64
C LEU A 183 -18.15 62.41 36.31
N VAL A 184 -18.18 62.80 35.03
CA VAL A 184 -18.11 64.21 34.61
C VAL A 184 -19.22 65.02 35.28
N GLU A 185 -20.47 64.58 35.15
CA GLU A 185 -21.62 65.28 35.74
C GLU A 185 -21.51 65.39 37.28
N GLY A 186 -21.04 64.31 37.93
CA GLY A 186 -20.81 64.30 39.37
C GLY A 186 -19.70 65.27 39.81
N LEU A 187 -18.62 65.35 39.05
CA LEU A 187 -17.53 66.30 39.29
C LEU A 187 -17.98 67.74 39.08
N GLU A 188 -18.69 68.04 38.00
CA GLU A 188 -19.24 69.36 37.71
C GLU A 188 -20.14 69.86 38.85
N LYS A 189 -21.09 69.04 39.31
CA LYS A 189 -21.96 69.38 40.45
C LYS A 189 -21.18 69.62 41.74
N SER A 190 -20.14 68.82 41.98
CA SER A 190 -19.28 68.96 43.17
C SER A 190 -18.44 70.25 43.12
N ILE A 191 -17.90 70.58 41.94
CA ILE A 191 -17.16 71.82 41.69
C ILE A 191 -18.10 73.02 41.85
N GLU A 192 -19.30 72.98 41.28
CA GLU A 192 -20.29 74.05 41.40
C GLU A 192 -20.72 74.28 42.84
N LYS A 193 -21.00 73.21 43.59
CA LYS A 193 -21.32 73.28 45.02
C LYS A 193 -20.17 73.90 45.81
N SER A 194 -18.93 73.45 45.56
CA SER A 194 -17.74 73.99 46.21
C SER A 194 -17.52 75.46 45.86
N LYS A 195 -17.77 75.85 44.60
CA LYS A 195 -17.72 77.25 44.12
C LYS A 195 -18.74 78.10 44.85
N HIS A 196 -19.97 77.61 45.02
CA HIS A 196 -21.00 78.31 45.77
C HIS A 196 -20.63 78.47 47.25
N GLU A 197 -20.18 77.41 47.92
CA GLU A 197 -19.77 77.46 49.34
C GLU A 197 -18.60 78.42 49.57
N VAL A 198 -17.58 78.39 48.70
CA VAL A 198 -16.44 79.31 48.75
C VAL A 198 -16.90 80.75 48.52
N ASN A 199 -17.78 80.99 47.55
CA ASN A 199 -18.30 82.33 47.27
C ASN A 199 -19.13 82.90 48.42
N GLU A 200 -20.00 82.11 49.05
CA GLU A 200 -20.76 82.57 50.22
C GLU A 200 -19.85 82.86 51.42
N LYS A 201 -18.84 82.03 51.68
CA LYS A 201 -17.82 82.30 52.72
C LYS A 201 -17.01 83.55 52.40
N ASN A 202 -16.53 83.70 51.17
CA ASN A 202 -15.78 84.87 50.73
C ASN A 202 -16.63 86.14 50.85
N LYS A 203 -17.92 86.07 50.51
CA LYS A 203 -18.86 87.18 50.65
C LYS A 203 -19.07 87.56 52.11
N ALA A 204 -19.24 86.59 53.01
CA ALA A 204 -19.32 86.85 54.45
C ALA A 204 -18.05 87.52 54.99
N ILE A 205 -16.87 86.99 54.65
CA ILE A 205 -15.57 87.58 55.00
C ILE A 205 -15.43 89.00 54.41
N ALA A 206 -15.84 89.20 53.16
CA ALA A 206 -15.80 90.51 52.50
C ALA A 206 -16.70 91.52 53.20
N TYR A 207 -17.90 91.12 53.65
CA TYR A 207 -18.77 91.98 54.46
C TYR A 207 -18.13 92.31 55.82
N ASP A 208 -17.54 91.34 56.50
CA ASP A 208 -16.85 91.57 57.78
C ASP A 208 -15.65 92.51 57.63
N ILE A 209 -14.83 92.31 56.58
CA ILE A 209 -13.71 93.20 56.24
C ILE A 209 -14.25 94.58 55.89
N LYS A 210 -15.30 94.68 55.08
CA LYS A 210 -15.90 95.96 54.71
C LYS A 210 -16.42 96.71 55.93
N ALA A 211 -17.14 96.05 56.84
CA ALA A 211 -17.63 96.65 58.08
C ALA A 211 -16.47 97.14 58.96
N THR A 212 -15.42 96.33 59.10
CA THR A 212 -14.20 96.70 59.85
C THR A 212 -13.48 97.88 59.20
N VAL A 213 -13.35 97.88 57.87
CA VAL A 213 -12.71 98.96 57.10
C VAL A 213 -13.55 100.24 57.12
N GLU A 214 -14.89 100.14 57.14
CA GLU A 214 -15.79 101.28 57.33
C GLU A 214 -15.63 101.89 58.73
N ASP A 215 -15.61 101.07 59.79
CA ASP A 215 -15.32 101.56 61.16
C ASP A 215 -13.91 102.20 61.24
N MET A 216 -12.91 101.57 60.64
CA MET A 216 -11.56 102.16 60.53
C MET A 216 -11.56 103.47 59.73
N ASN A 217 -12.30 103.56 58.62
CA ASN A 217 -12.43 104.78 57.84
C ASN A 217 -13.11 105.88 58.65
N ASP A 218 -14.11 105.56 59.47
CA ASP A 218 -14.78 106.51 60.37
C ASP A 218 -13.83 106.97 61.49
N GLN A 219 -13.04 106.07 62.08
CA GLN A 219 -11.99 106.43 63.03
C GLN A 219 -10.90 107.31 62.39
N ILE A 220 -10.47 106.98 61.16
CA ILE A 220 -9.54 107.80 60.37
C ILE A 220 -10.18 109.15 60.07
N ARG A 221 -11.46 109.21 59.71
CA ARG A 221 -12.18 110.47 59.45
C ARG A 221 -12.27 111.33 60.71
N ASN A 222 -12.57 110.76 61.86
CA ASN A 222 -12.61 111.47 63.15
C ASN A 222 -11.23 111.94 63.60
N THR A 223 -10.21 111.11 63.45
CA THR A 223 -8.81 111.46 63.77
C THR A 223 -8.25 112.47 62.77
N SER A 224 -8.59 112.35 61.49
CA SER A 224 -8.18 113.28 60.44
C SER A 224 -8.92 114.61 60.54
N THR A 225 -10.19 114.66 60.98
CA THR A 225 -10.88 115.92 61.33
C THR A 225 -10.22 116.59 62.53
N LEU A 226 -9.88 115.84 63.59
CA LEU A 226 -9.05 116.34 64.68
C LEU A 226 -7.70 116.90 64.18
N LYS A 227 -7.02 116.18 63.29
CA LYS A 227 -5.77 116.66 62.65
C LYS A 227 -6.00 117.81 61.67
N MET A 228 -7.16 117.95 61.03
CA MET A 228 -7.52 119.05 60.14
C MET A 228 -7.81 120.32 60.93
N VAL A 229 -8.44 120.19 62.10
CA VAL A 229 -8.63 121.28 63.07
C VAL A 229 -7.28 121.74 63.63
N LEU A 230 -6.31 120.82 63.80
CA LEU A 230 -4.97 121.12 64.32
C LEU A 230 -3.93 121.46 63.25
N ASN A 231 -4.14 121.13 61.96
CA ASN A 231 -3.17 121.34 60.88
C ASN A 231 -3.88 121.51 59.51
N LYS A 232 -3.67 122.67 58.85
CA LYS A 232 -4.46 123.17 57.70
C LYS A 232 -4.23 122.46 56.36
N ARG A 233 -4.21 121.12 56.28
CA ARG A 233 -4.22 120.39 55.00
C ARG A 233 -5.28 119.29 54.99
N LYS A 234 -6.14 119.30 53.96
CA LYS A 234 -7.17 118.27 53.75
C LYS A 234 -6.47 116.97 53.36
N ILE A 235 -6.65 115.92 54.15
CA ILE A 235 -6.16 114.57 53.84
C ILE A 235 -7.40 113.68 53.70
N ASN A 236 -7.70 113.23 52.47
CA ASN A 236 -8.73 112.22 52.23
C ASN A 236 -8.04 110.86 52.20
N LEU A 237 -8.14 110.11 53.30
CA LEU A 237 -7.72 108.71 53.36
C LEU A 237 -8.98 107.85 53.39
N ARG A 238 -9.22 107.11 52.31
CA ARG A 238 -10.25 106.06 52.26
C ARG A 238 -9.62 104.81 51.67
N VAL A 239 -9.82 103.69 52.32
CA VAL A 239 -9.43 102.38 51.77
C VAL A 239 -10.55 101.89 50.85
N PRO A 240 -10.27 101.61 49.55
CA PRO A 240 -11.26 101.05 48.62
C PRO A 240 -11.56 99.58 48.94
N VAL A 241 -12.82 99.17 48.80
CA VAL A 241 -13.32 97.82 49.15
C VAL A 241 -14.03 97.13 47.98
N ASP A 242 -14.01 97.73 46.78
CA ASP A 242 -14.85 97.34 45.64
C ASP A 242 -14.47 95.97 45.04
N ASP A 243 -13.21 95.55 45.18
CA ASP A 243 -12.72 94.25 44.68
C ASP A 243 -13.07 93.07 45.59
N LEU A 244 -13.52 93.30 46.84
CA LEU A 244 -13.79 92.24 47.81
C LEU A 244 -15.03 91.41 47.49
N LEU A 245 -15.93 91.92 46.64
CA LEU A 245 -17.21 91.27 46.30
C LEU A 245 -17.19 90.52 44.96
N LYS A 246 -16.02 90.39 44.32
CA LYS A 246 -15.92 89.64 43.07
C LYS A 246 -16.09 88.14 43.33
N PRO A 247 -16.94 87.43 42.56
CA PRO A 247 -17.08 86.00 42.70
C PRO A 247 -15.77 85.30 42.33
N PHE A 248 -15.40 84.30 43.12
CA PHE A 248 -14.33 83.36 42.86
C PHE A 248 -14.74 82.40 41.74
N ASP A 249 -13.80 82.15 40.82
CA ASP A 249 -13.95 81.18 39.75
C ASP A 249 -12.81 80.16 39.77
N PHE A 250 -13.12 78.90 39.50
CA PHE A 250 -12.12 77.85 39.36
C PHE A 250 -11.68 77.79 37.91
N ASP A 251 -10.38 77.92 37.66
CA ASP A 251 -9.80 77.67 36.33
C ASP A 251 -9.56 76.16 36.16
N PHE A 252 -10.67 75.41 36.02
CA PHE A 252 -10.64 73.96 35.85
C PHE A 252 -11.63 73.54 34.77
N ASP A 253 -11.10 73.03 33.65
CA ASP A 253 -11.89 72.49 32.55
C ASP A 253 -12.04 70.96 32.72
N VAL A 254 -13.24 70.54 33.12
CA VAL A 254 -13.59 69.14 33.35
C VAL A 254 -13.56 68.34 32.04
N GLU A 255 -13.90 68.97 30.90
CA GLU A 255 -13.90 68.32 29.59
C GLU A 255 -12.47 68.02 29.13
N GLN A 256 -11.52 68.91 29.41
CA GLN A 256 -10.12 68.72 29.03
C GLN A 256 -9.44 67.58 29.80
N LEU A 257 -9.89 67.27 31.02
CA LEU A 257 -9.35 66.19 31.83
C LEU A 257 -9.74 64.78 31.34
N LEU A 258 -10.90 64.65 30.69
CA LEU A 258 -11.51 63.36 30.35
C LEU A 258 -11.71 63.13 28.84
N SER A 259 -11.63 64.17 28.01
CA SER A 259 -11.67 64.07 26.54
C SER A 259 -10.52 63.24 25.94
N GLY A 260 -9.42 63.06 26.68
CA GLY A 260 -8.31 62.16 26.30
C GLY A 260 -8.50 60.68 26.65
N GLN A 261 -9.63 60.28 27.26
CA GLN A 261 -9.87 58.92 27.76
C GLN A 261 -11.00 58.16 27.01
N ALA A 262 -11.41 58.63 25.83
CA ALA A 262 -12.28 57.81 24.98
C ALA A 262 -11.49 56.57 24.52
N LEU A 263 -11.87 55.40 25.05
CA LEU A 263 -11.13 54.16 24.84
C LEU A 263 -11.52 53.55 23.47
N GLU A 264 -10.66 53.67 22.47
CA GLU A 264 -10.76 52.95 21.20
C GLU A 264 -10.16 51.54 21.36
N LEU A 265 -10.95 50.59 21.88
CA LEU A 265 -10.58 49.17 21.86
C LEU A 265 -10.90 48.58 20.49
N ASP A 266 -9.89 48.33 19.64
CA ASP A 266 -10.06 47.63 18.36
C ASP A 266 -9.85 46.12 18.53
N ALA A 267 -10.92 45.35 18.31
CA ALA A 267 -10.91 43.90 18.39
C ALA A 267 -9.95 43.25 17.37
N SER A 268 -9.65 43.96 16.29
CA SER A 268 -8.86 43.46 15.15
C SER A 268 -7.39 43.16 15.51
N GLU A 269 -6.80 43.91 16.44
CA GLU A 269 -5.42 43.70 16.90
C GLU A 269 -5.28 42.50 17.84
N ILE A 270 -6.25 42.30 18.75
CA ILE A 270 -6.24 41.19 19.71
C ILE A 270 -6.34 39.82 18.98
N LEU A 271 -6.98 39.79 17.81
CA LEU A 271 -7.31 38.54 17.11
C LEU A 271 -6.22 38.05 16.12
N LYS A 272 -5.30 38.92 15.68
CA LYS A 272 -4.15 38.51 14.83
C LYS A 272 -3.20 37.55 15.54
N GLU A 273 -3.12 37.63 16.86
CA GLU A 273 -2.23 36.80 17.67
C GLU A 273 -2.80 35.39 17.95
N VAL A 274 -4.11 35.21 17.82
CA VAL A 274 -4.83 34.00 18.25
C VAL A 274 -5.23 33.08 17.08
N MET A 275 -5.13 33.54 15.82
CA MET A 275 -5.53 32.71 14.68
C MET A 275 -4.52 31.58 14.38
N PRO A 276 -4.95 30.30 14.36
CA PRO A 276 -4.08 29.19 14.00
C PRO A 276 -3.75 29.21 12.49
N LYS A 277 -2.49 28.93 12.14
CA LYS A 277 -2.04 28.78 10.76
C LYS A 277 -2.66 27.54 10.11
N LEU A 278 -3.07 27.64 8.84
CA LEU A 278 -3.66 26.53 8.08
C LEU A 278 -2.68 25.33 8.01
N PRO A 279 -3.12 24.11 8.36
CA PRO A 279 -2.37 22.89 8.06
C PRO A 279 -2.30 22.65 6.54
N GLU A 280 -1.22 22.02 6.06
CA GLU A 280 -1.11 21.65 4.65
C GLU A 280 -2.16 20.60 4.24
N PRO A 281 -2.71 20.68 3.00
CA PRO A 281 -3.70 19.73 2.52
C PRO A 281 -3.09 18.34 2.25
N PHE A 282 -3.82 17.29 2.60
CA PHE A 282 -3.41 15.89 2.42
C PHE A 282 -3.37 15.43 0.95
N SER A 283 -3.88 16.24 0.02
CA SER A 283 -3.83 15.97 -1.42
C SER A 283 -2.40 15.78 -1.96
N LYS A 284 -1.39 16.38 -1.32
CA LYS A 284 0.03 16.15 -1.65
C LYS A 284 0.47 14.68 -1.53
N TYR A 285 -0.22 13.87 -0.73
CA TYR A 285 0.13 12.46 -0.50
C TYR A 285 -0.60 11.49 -1.44
N ILE A 286 -1.50 12.00 -2.29
CA ILE A 286 -2.29 11.19 -3.23
C ILE A 286 -1.62 11.18 -4.62
N ASP A 287 -1.04 12.30 -5.06
CA ASP A 287 -0.43 12.44 -6.40
C ASP A 287 0.88 11.66 -6.61
N THR A 288 1.49 11.08 -5.56
CA THR A 288 2.71 10.27 -5.69
C THR A 288 2.47 8.80 -6.05
N LEU A 289 1.23 8.39 -6.35
CA LEU A 289 0.87 6.99 -6.60
C LEU A 289 0.42 6.69 -8.03
N GLU A 290 0.20 7.70 -8.87
CA GLU A 290 -0.14 7.52 -10.29
C GLU A 290 1.12 7.54 -11.18
N GLU A 291 2.10 6.64 -10.99
CA GLU A 291 3.13 6.40 -12.03
C GLU A 291 4.02 5.17 -11.81
N GLU A 292 3.48 4.05 -11.33
CA GLU A 292 4.15 2.74 -11.58
C GLU A 292 3.16 1.84 -12.30
N GLY A 293 3.14 2.00 -13.63
CA GLY A 293 2.44 1.10 -14.53
C GLY A 293 2.90 -0.32 -14.25
N ILE A 294 1.97 -1.16 -13.81
CA ILE A 294 2.18 -2.60 -13.67
C ILE A 294 2.51 -3.12 -15.06
N GLU A 295 3.79 -3.37 -15.35
CA GLU A 295 4.24 -4.03 -16.56
C GLU A 295 3.64 -5.44 -16.57
N THR A 296 2.56 -5.61 -17.33
CA THR A 296 2.02 -6.91 -17.65
C THR A 296 2.98 -7.58 -18.63
N ILE A 297 3.74 -8.57 -18.14
CA ILE A 297 4.59 -9.40 -19.00
C ILE A 297 3.68 -10.21 -19.93
N ASN A 298 3.51 -9.70 -21.15
CA ASN A 298 2.78 -10.37 -22.21
C ASN A 298 3.67 -11.47 -22.82
N ILE A 299 3.48 -12.71 -22.40
CA ILE A 299 4.13 -13.86 -23.03
C ILE A 299 3.34 -14.19 -24.30
N SER A 300 3.79 -13.66 -25.45
CA SER A 300 3.27 -14.08 -26.75
C SER A 300 3.73 -15.51 -27.03
N SER A 301 2.80 -16.46 -27.01
CA SER A 301 3.03 -17.81 -27.53
C SER A 301 3.17 -17.76 -29.06
N LYS A 302 4.39 -17.53 -29.54
CA LYS A 302 4.72 -17.87 -30.92
C LYS A 302 4.63 -19.39 -31.06
N LYS A 303 3.61 -19.85 -31.77
CA LYS A 303 3.63 -21.16 -32.42
C LYS A 303 4.71 -21.09 -33.50
N GLU A 304 5.78 -21.85 -33.32
CA GLU A 304 6.68 -22.17 -34.42
C GLU A 304 6.02 -23.26 -35.28
N GLU A 305 6.05 -23.03 -36.59
CA GLU A 305 5.59 -23.92 -37.66
C GLU A 305 6.48 -25.15 -37.81
#